data_AF-A0A4Y7RYG6-F1
#
_entry.id   AF-A0A4Y7RYG6-F1
#
_cell.length_a   1.000
_cell.length_b   1.000
_cell.length_c   1.000
_cell.angle_alpha   90.00
_cell.angle_beta   90.00
_cell.angle_gamma   90.00
#
_symmetry.space_group_name_H-M   'P 1'
#
loop_
_entity.id
_entity.type
_entity.pdbx_description
1 polymer ?
#
loop_
_entity_poly.entity_id
_entity_poly.type
_entity_poly.pdbx_seq_one_letter_code
_entity_poly.pdbx_strand_id
1 'polypeptide(L)'
;MIFEVSAEKIRTFDEFSRSASGRWATHEIIRQKPVSEFIGPALDEISFKMRFDVRFGVNPKEEMDKLLIMCRSGVAETLIIGGLALGVDKWVIKSVTQNWLHFDGAGRCIVGVADVTLEEYVG
;
A
#
# COMPACT_ATOMS: atom_id res chain seq x y z
N MET A 1 -1.76 4.35 14.99
CA MET A 1 -2.60 3.22 14.56
C MET A 1 -1.71 2.34 13.71
N ILE A 2 -1.47 1.08 14.09
CA ILE A 2 -0.45 0.26 13.42
C ILE A 2 -1.06 -0.45 12.21
N PHE A 3 -0.35 -0.48 11.08
CA PHE A 3 -0.72 -1.32 9.94
C PHE A 3 -0.38 -2.77 10.27
N GLU A 4 -1.33 -3.52 10.81
CA GLU A 4 -1.11 -4.92 11.18
C GLU A 4 -1.89 -5.87 10.26
N VAL A 5 -1.16 -6.84 9.70
CA VAL A 5 -1.75 -7.98 9.01
C VAL A 5 -1.17 -9.29 9.52
N SER A 6 -2.06 -10.15 9.99
CA SER A 6 -1.76 -11.47 10.57
C SER A 6 -2.65 -12.54 9.93
N ALA A 7 -2.12 -13.76 9.77
CA ALA A 7 -2.86 -14.90 9.26
C ALA A 7 -4.05 -15.31 10.15
N GLU A 8 -4.03 -14.97 11.45
CA GLU A 8 -5.09 -15.33 12.41
C GLU A 8 -6.38 -14.50 12.24
N LYS A 9 -6.28 -13.32 11.61
CA LYS A 9 -7.40 -12.52 11.10
C LYS A 9 -7.23 -12.42 9.59
N ILE A 10 -7.68 -13.45 8.87
CA ILE A 10 -7.43 -13.65 7.42
C ILE A 10 -7.74 -12.37 6.62
N ARG A 11 -6.70 -11.55 6.47
CA ARG A 11 -6.51 -10.39 5.60
C ARG A 11 -5.38 -10.78 4.66
N THR A 12 -5.55 -11.88 3.92
CA THR A 12 -4.51 -12.37 3.01
C THR A 12 -4.24 -11.30 1.95
N PHE A 13 -2.97 -10.92 1.79
CA PHE A 13 -2.58 -10.07 0.69
C PHE A 13 -2.37 -10.93 -0.54
N ASP A 14 -3.01 -10.55 -1.64
CA ASP A 14 -2.65 -11.04 -2.97
C ASP A 14 -1.83 -9.95 -3.68
N GLU A 15 -0.95 -10.38 -4.58
CA GLU A 15 -0.16 -9.47 -5.44
C GLU A 15 0.71 -8.45 -4.68
N PHE A 16 1.27 -8.83 -3.53
CA PHE A 16 2.20 -7.96 -2.79
C PHE A 16 3.45 -7.66 -3.63
N SER A 17 3.77 -6.38 -3.78
CA SER A 17 4.99 -5.91 -4.44
C SER A 17 5.61 -4.72 -3.71
N ARG A 18 6.94 -4.65 -3.70
CA ARG A 18 7.73 -3.50 -3.27
C ARG A 18 8.67 -3.11 -4.40
N SER A 19 8.74 -1.83 -4.71
CA SER A 19 9.62 -1.26 -5.73
C SER A 19 10.49 -0.17 -5.12
N ALA A 20 11.76 -0.16 -5.51
CA ALA A 20 12.77 0.79 -5.09
C ALA A 20 13.53 1.27 -6.33
N SER A 21 13.86 2.55 -6.40
CA SER A 21 14.60 3.09 -7.55
C SER A 21 15.62 4.16 -7.15
N GLY A 22 16.67 4.28 -7.96
CA GLY A 22 17.64 5.37 -7.84
C GLY A 22 17.29 6.49 -8.83
N ARG A 23 17.51 7.74 -8.42
CA ARG A 23 17.38 8.92 -9.28
C ARG A 23 18.72 9.23 -9.94
N TRP A 24 18.70 9.35 -11.27
CA TRP A 24 19.88 9.61 -12.09
C TRP A 24 19.62 10.83 -12.99
N ALA A 25 20.60 11.72 -13.09
CA ALA A 25 20.62 12.81 -14.06
C ALA A 25 21.42 12.36 -15.28
N THR A 26 20.96 12.76 -16.47
CA THR A 26 21.70 12.54 -17.71
C THR A 26 22.23 13.89 -18.20
N HIS A 27 23.54 13.97 -18.40
CA HIS A 27 24.22 15.15 -18.91
C HIS A 27 24.64 14.93 -20.36
N GLU A 28 24.01 15.67 -21.27
CA GLU A 28 24.32 15.63 -22.70
C GLU A 28 25.67 16.29 -22.99
N ILE A 29 26.52 15.60 -23.75
CA ILE A 29 27.83 16.11 -24.17
C ILE A 29 27.87 16.12 -25.69
N ILE A 30 28.14 17.28 -26.28
CA ILE A 30 28.16 17.45 -27.73
C ILE A 30 29.13 16.44 -28.37
N ARG A 31 28.60 15.60 -29.28
CA ARG A 31 29.31 14.54 -30.03
C ARG A 31 29.91 13.42 -29.16
N GLN A 32 29.49 13.27 -27.92
CA GLN A 32 29.92 12.18 -27.04
C GLN A 32 28.72 11.44 -26.47
N LYS A 33 28.97 10.29 -25.84
CA LYS A 33 27.92 9.60 -25.09
C LYS A 33 27.54 10.45 -23.87
N PRO A 34 26.24 10.58 -23.55
CA PRO A 34 25.82 11.25 -22.33
C PRO A 34 26.40 10.59 -21.08
N VAL A 35 26.70 11.38 -20.07
CA VAL A 35 27.18 10.90 -18.77
C VAL A 35 26.00 10.84 -17.81
N SER A 36 25.91 9.76 -17.03
CA SER A 36 24.89 9.60 -16.01
C SER A 36 25.46 9.87 -14.62
N GLU A 37 24.79 10.72 -13.86
CA GLU A 37 25.16 11.10 -12.50
C GLU A 37 24.08 10.64 -11.51
N PHE A 38 24.48 9.96 -10.44
CA PHE A 38 23.56 9.53 -9.40
C PHE A 38 23.20 10.70 -8.48
N ILE A 39 21.91 11.03 -8.40
CA ILE A 39 21.40 12.16 -7.61
C ILE A 39 20.97 11.71 -6.21
N GLY A 40 20.65 10.42 -6.04
CA GLY A 40 20.22 9.86 -4.77
C GLY A 40 19.09 8.83 -4.94
N PRO A 41 18.66 8.18 -3.85
CA PRO A 41 17.52 7.28 -3.88
C PRO A 41 16.21 8.04 -4.20
N ALA A 42 15.24 7.32 -4.79
CA ALA A 42 13.84 7.71 -4.80
C ALA A 42 13.13 7.11 -3.57
N LEU A 43 11.91 7.56 -3.29
CA LEU A 43 11.06 6.93 -2.28
C LEU A 43 10.60 5.56 -2.79
N ASP A 44 10.62 4.58 -1.91
CA ASP A 44 10.07 3.27 -2.20
C ASP A 44 8.54 3.30 -2.31
N GLU A 45 7.98 2.40 -3.13
CA GLU A 45 6.53 2.20 -3.26
C GLU A 45 6.18 0.73 -2.99
N ILE A 46 5.14 0.50 -2.20
CA ILE A 46 4.58 -0.82 -1.92
C ILE A 46 3.15 -0.86 -2.44
N SER A 47 2.76 -1.95 -3.10
CA SER A 47 1.36 -2.20 -3.47
C SER A 47 0.92 -3.61 -3.11
N PHE A 48 -0.34 -3.75 -2.73
CA PHE A 48 -0.95 -5.04 -2.42
C PHE A 48 -2.47 -4.96 -2.50
N LYS A 49 -3.12 -6.12 -2.61
CA LYS A 49 -4.58 -6.25 -2.55
C LYS A 49 -5.01 -6.90 -1.26
N MET A 50 -6.05 -6.38 -0.62
CA MET A 50 -6.67 -6.95 0.57
C MET A 50 -8.10 -7.39 0.26
N ARG A 51 -8.45 -8.63 0.59
CA ARG A 51 -9.83 -9.11 0.52
C ARG A 51 -10.49 -9.06 1.90
N PHE A 52 -11.70 -8.53 1.95
CA PHE A 52 -12.57 -8.52 3.12
C PHE A 52 -13.85 -9.31 2.82
N ASP A 53 -14.18 -10.27 3.67
CA ASP A 53 -15.31 -11.17 3.46
C ASP A 53 -16.00 -11.44 4.80
N VAL A 54 -17.33 -11.30 4.85
CA VAL A 54 -18.11 -11.55 6.07
C VAL A 54 -17.96 -12.96 6.61
N ARG A 55 -17.59 -13.92 5.75
CA ARG A 55 -17.30 -15.32 6.14
C ARG A 55 -16.13 -15.44 7.11
N PHE A 56 -15.24 -14.44 7.13
CA PHE A 56 -14.11 -14.37 8.06
C PHE A 56 -14.42 -13.48 9.29
N GLY A 57 -15.69 -13.15 9.52
CA GLY A 57 -16.11 -12.40 10.71
C GLY A 57 -15.75 -10.90 10.68
N VAL A 58 -15.44 -10.35 9.51
CA VAL A 58 -15.17 -8.91 9.33
C VAL A 58 -16.32 -8.22 8.59
N ASN A 59 -16.52 -6.93 8.82
CA ASN A 59 -17.44 -6.11 8.02
C ASN A 59 -16.64 -5.45 6.87
N PRO A 60 -16.84 -5.87 5.59
CA PRO A 60 -16.05 -5.35 4.48
C PRO A 60 -16.10 -3.84 4.32
N LYS A 61 -17.28 -3.23 4.53
CA LYS A 61 -17.45 -1.78 4.43
C LYS A 61 -16.60 -1.07 5.48
N GLU A 62 -16.71 -1.47 6.74
CA GLU A 62 -15.99 -0.81 7.84
C GLU A 62 -14.48 -0.95 7.69
N GLU A 63 -13.99 -2.12 7.26
CA GLU A 63 -12.56 -2.35 7.05
C GLU A 63 -12.01 -1.51 5.89
N MET A 64 -12.73 -1.46 4.76
CA MET A 64 -12.35 -0.61 3.64
C MET A 64 -12.43 0.88 4.00
N ASP A 65 -13.40 1.31 4.81
CA ASP A 65 -13.54 2.69 5.27
C ASP A 65 -12.38 3.10 6.20
N LYS A 66 -11.82 2.19 7.01
CA LYS A 66 -10.60 2.44 7.80
C LYS A 66 -9.40 2.78 6.92
N LEU A 67 -9.17 2.02 5.85
CA LEU A 67 -8.09 2.28 4.89
C LEU A 67 -8.23 3.68 4.26
N LEU A 68 -9.47 4.05 3.95
CA LEU A 68 -9.80 5.32 3.32
C LEU A 68 -9.60 6.52 4.28
N ILE A 69 -9.93 6.35 5.57
CA ILE A 69 -9.60 7.33 6.61
C ILE A 69 -8.08 7.49 6.73
N MET A 70 -7.32 6.39 6.78
CA MET A 70 -5.87 6.44 6.89
C MET A 70 -5.23 7.15 5.69
N CYS A 71 -5.68 6.84 4.47
CA CYS A 71 -5.25 7.53 3.25
C CYS A 71 -5.52 9.04 3.30
N ARG A 72 -6.72 9.46 3.74
CA ARG A 72 -7.07 10.88 3.82
C ARG A 72 -6.39 11.63 4.97
N SER A 73 -5.97 10.92 6.01
CA SER A 73 -5.33 11.52 7.19
C SER A 73 -3.87 11.91 6.94
N GLY A 74 -3.21 11.32 5.94
CA GLY A 74 -1.79 11.56 5.65
C GLY A 74 -0.84 11.11 6.77
N VAL A 75 -1.29 10.27 7.70
CA VAL A 75 -0.47 9.82 8.84
C VAL A 75 0.52 8.75 8.38
N ALA A 76 1.81 8.99 8.65
CA ALA A 76 2.88 8.03 8.41
C ALA A 76 3.00 7.03 9.57
N GLU A 77 2.94 5.73 9.28
CA GLU A 77 2.95 4.65 10.27
C GLU A 77 3.88 3.50 9.83
N THR A 78 4.21 2.62 10.77
CA THR A 78 4.98 1.40 10.47
C THR A 78 4.08 0.34 9.83
N LEU A 79 4.56 -0.24 8.73
CA LEU A 79 3.93 -1.39 8.09
C LEU A 79 4.36 -2.68 8.79
N ILE A 80 3.41 -3.46 9.30
CA ILE A 80 3.66 -4.76 9.94
C ILE A 80 2.95 -5.87 9.17
N ILE A 81 3.74 -6.82 8.67
CA ILE A 81 3.27 -8.01 7.95
C ILE A 81 3.76 -9.25 8.69
N GLY A 82 2.82 -10.12 9.10
CA GLY A 82 3.16 -11.37 9.79
C GLY A 82 3.89 -11.17 11.12
N GLY A 83 3.63 -10.06 11.81
CA GLY A 83 4.30 -9.69 13.06
C GLY A 83 5.69 -9.07 12.89
N LEU A 84 6.16 -8.88 11.65
CA LEU A 84 7.44 -8.25 11.35
C LEU A 84 7.21 -6.88 10.71
N ALA A 85 7.95 -5.88 11.17
CA ALA A 85 7.99 -4.57 10.52
C ALA A 85 8.65 -4.70 9.14
N LEU A 86 8.04 -4.10 8.12
CA LEU A 86 8.55 -4.09 6.76
C LEU A 86 8.99 -2.67 6.36
N GLY A 87 10.28 -2.54 6.02
CA GLY A 87 10.91 -1.25 5.72
C GLY A 87 11.69 -0.69 6.92
N VAL A 88 12.56 0.28 6.65
CA VAL A 88 13.29 1.03 7.68
C VAL A 88 12.49 2.27 8.08
N ASP A 89 11.95 2.95 7.07
CA ASP A 89 11.17 4.17 7.23
C ASP A 89 9.67 3.90 7.44
N LYS A 90 8.93 4.97 7.71
CA LYS A 90 7.47 4.93 7.82
C LYS A 90 6.83 4.93 6.44
N TRP A 91 5.55 4.57 6.39
CA TRP A 91 4.77 4.51 5.16
C TRP A 91 3.51 5.35 5.29
N VAL A 92 3.15 6.03 4.21
CA VAL A 92 1.85 6.71 4.05
C VAL A 92 1.03 5.98 2.99
N ILE A 93 -0.29 5.92 3.17
CA ILE A 93 -1.16 5.41 2.10
C ILE A 93 -1.34 6.49 1.05
N LYS A 94 -0.69 6.32 -0.08
CA LYS A 94 -0.76 7.21 -1.24
C LYS A 94 -2.08 7.07 -1.99
N SER A 95 -2.62 5.85 -2.10
CA SER A 95 -3.92 5.60 -2.70
C SER A 95 -4.60 4.33 -2.18
N VAL A 96 -5.94 4.34 -2.24
CA VAL A 96 -6.81 3.19 -1.94
C VAL A 96 -7.91 3.13 -2.99
N THR A 97 -8.06 1.98 -3.65
CA THR A 97 -9.21 1.67 -4.52
C THR A 97 -10.07 0.62 -3.83
N GLN A 98 -11.35 0.92 -3.62
CA GLN A 98 -12.30 -0.02 -3.03
C GLN A 98 -13.16 -0.68 -4.12
N ASN A 99 -13.08 -2.00 -4.24
CA ASN A 99 -13.85 -2.82 -5.16
C ASN A 99 -14.94 -3.57 -4.39
N TRP A 100 -16.20 -3.23 -4.64
CA TRP A 100 -17.36 -3.79 -3.96
C TRP A 100 -17.92 -4.96 -4.76
N LEU A 101 -17.58 -6.19 -4.36
CA LEU A 101 -17.77 -7.37 -5.23
C LEU A 101 -19.14 -8.03 -5.07
N HIS A 102 -19.60 -8.21 -3.83
CA HIS A 102 -20.85 -8.92 -3.55
C HIS A 102 -21.68 -8.22 -2.49
N PHE A 103 -22.99 -8.23 -2.70
CA PHE A 103 -23.98 -7.67 -1.77
C PHE A 103 -25.01 -8.73 -1.38
N ASP A 104 -25.57 -8.62 -0.18
CA ASP A 104 -26.71 -9.43 0.24
C ASP A 104 -28.05 -8.84 -0.24
N GLY A 105 -29.15 -9.55 0.02
CA GLY A 105 -30.50 -9.09 -0.36
C GLY A 105 -30.98 -7.81 0.33
N ALA A 106 -30.25 -7.32 1.34
CA ALA A 106 -30.51 -6.05 2.02
C ALA A 106 -29.59 -4.92 1.50
N GLY A 107 -28.74 -5.18 0.50
CA GLY A 107 -27.82 -4.20 -0.08
C GLY A 107 -26.55 -3.97 0.76
N ARG A 108 -26.24 -4.86 1.71
CA ARG A 108 -24.99 -4.77 2.48
C ARG A 108 -23.87 -5.48 1.74
N CYS A 109 -22.69 -4.87 1.69
CA CYS A 109 -21.50 -5.47 1.11
C CYS A 109 -21.05 -6.66 1.95
N ILE A 110 -21.01 -7.85 1.35
CA ILE A 110 -20.57 -9.09 2.00
C ILE A 110 -19.16 -9.49 1.57
N VAL A 111 -18.69 -9.02 0.41
CA VAL A 111 -17.32 -9.20 -0.06
C VAL A 111 -16.83 -7.92 -0.72
N GLY A 112 -15.68 -7.42 -0.26
CA GLY A 112 -14.97 -6.29 -0.83
C GLY A 112 -13.49 -6.60 -1.00
N VAL A 113 -12.84 -5.89 -1.93
CA VAL A 113 -11.39 -5.94 -2.14
C VAL A 113 -10.87 -4.50 -2.13
N ALA A 114 -9.75 -4.25 -1.48
CA ALA A 114 -9.07 -2.96 -1.53
C ALA A 114 -7.69 -3.12 -2.18
N ASP A 115 -7.42 -2.34 -3.22
CA ASP A 115 -6.08 -2.17 -3.77
C ASP A 115 -5.44 -0.99 -3.04
N VAL A 116 -4.29 -1.22 -2.40
CA VAL A 116 -3.61 -0.23 -1.55
C VAL A 116 -2.22 0.03 -2.11
N THR A 117 -1.86 1.30 -2.25
CA THR A 117 -0.51 1.75 -2.57
C THR A 117 0.03 2.59 -1.43
N LEU A 118 1.18 2.21 -0.91
CA LEU A 118 1.95 2.93 0.09
C LEU A 118 3.18 3.57 -0.55
N GLU A 119 3.54 4.74 -0.06
CA GLU A 119 4.81 5.41 -0.41
C GLU A 119 5.63 5.59 0.86
N GLU A 120 6.94 5.40 0.73
CA GLU A 120 7.89 5.62 1.81
C GLU A 120 7.85 7.08 2.26
N TYR A 121 7.88 7.28 3.57
CA TYR A 121 7.86 8.59 4.20
C TYR A 121 9.13 8.79 5.01
N VAL A 122 10.01 9.63 4.48
CA VAL A 122 11.24 10.08 5.15
C VAL A 122 10.95 11.45 5.76
N GLY A 123 11.01 11.54 7.08
CA GLY A 123 10.76 12.76 7.88
C GLY A 123 12.01 13.36 8.49
#